data_AF-A0A3S1HPK1-F1
#
_entry.id   AF-A0A3S1HPK1-F1
#
_cell.length_a   1.000
_cell.length_b   1.000
_cell.length_c   1.000
_cell.angle_alpha   90.00
_cell.angle_beta   90.00
_cell.angle_gamma   90.00
#
_symmetry.space_group_name_H-M   'P 1'
#
loop_
_entity.id
_entity.type
_entity.pdbx_description
1 polymer ?
#
loop_
_entity_poly.entity_id
_entity_poly.type
_entity_poly.pdbx_seq_one_letter_code
_entity_poly.pdbx_strand_id
1 'polypeptide(L)' 'MSDTYELKAEAREQVGKGSARAVRRNGKVPAVIYGDKQPPLAIALTYKDIYYKIHGGGFLTTIATI' A
#
# COMPACT_ATOMS: atom_id res chain seq x y z
N MET A 1 16.89 -17.17 -2.90
CA MET A 1 15.61 -16.89 -3.55
C MET A 1 14.96 -15.79 -2.73
N SER A 2 14.70 -14.62 -3.32
CA SER A 2 14.09 -13.49 -2.61
C SER A 2 12.63 -13.82 -2.35
N ASP A 3 12.22 -13.89 -1.09
CA ASP A 3 10.82 -14.13 -0.70
C ASP A 3 9.96 -12.90 -1.06
N THR A 4 9.59 -12.78 -2.33
CA THR A 4 8.67 -11.73 -2.78
C THR A 4 7.26 -12.04 -2.32
N TYR A 5 6.58 -11.06 -1.73
CA TYR A 5 5.20 -11.23 -1.29
C TYR A 5 4.25 -10.32 -2.05
N GLU A 6 3.07 -10.84 -2.35
CA GLU A 6 2.00 -10.09 -3.03
C GLU A 6 1.21 -9.25 -2.03
N LEU A 7 1.00 -7.98 -2.35
CA LEU A 7 0.14 -7.04 -1.64
C LEU A 7 -1.05 -6.70 -2.53
N LYS A 8 -2.25 -7.09 -2.11
CA LYS A 8 -3.47 -6.65 -2.78
C LYS A 8 -3.67 -5.15 -2.55
N ALA A 9 -3.48 -4.37 -3.59
CA ALA A 9 -3.79 -2.95 -3.61
C ALA A 9 -4.97 -2.65 -4.53
N GLU A 10 -5.75 -1.65 -4.15
CA GLU A 10 -6.77 -1.05 -5.02
C GLU A 10 -6.28 0.31 -5.50
N ALA A 11 -6.35 0.56 -6.81
CA ALA A 11 -6.06 1.88 -7.37
C ALA A 11 -7.06 2.91 -6.84
N ARG A 12 -6.57 4.09 -6.49
CA ARG A 12 -7.38 5.21 -6.00
C ARG A 12 -7.39 6.31 -7.04
N GLU A 13 -8.53 6.54 -7.66
CA GLU A 13 -8.71 7.65 -8.59
C GLU A 13 -8.79 9.01 -7.86
N GLN A 14 -9.37 9.03 -6.66
CA GLN A 14 -9.51 10.25 -5.86
C GLN A 14 -8.38 10.40 -4.83
N VAL A 15 -7.52 11.39 -5.05
CA VAL A 15 -6.46 11.83 -4.12
C VAL A 15 -6.91 13.11 -3.41
N GLY A 16 -6.79 13.18 -2.08
CA GLY A 16 -7.15 14.36 -1.31
C GLY A 16 -7.45 14.09 0.17
N LYS A 17 -7.62 15.17 0.96
CA LYS A 17 -7.85 15.11 2.42
C LYS A 17 -9.13 14.34 2.79
N GLY A 18 -10.20 14.49 2.01
CA GLY A 18 -11.49 13.81 2.22
C GLY A 18 -11.40 12.32 1.90
N SER A 19 -10.94 11.96 0.70
CA SER A 19 -10.73 10.58 0.27
C SER A 19 -9.80 9.82 1.22
N ALA A 20 -8.68 10.42 1.64
CA ALA A 20 -7.76 9.78 2.57
C ALA A 20 -8.36 9.56 3.97
N ARG A 21 -9.37 10.35 4.38
CA ARG A 21 -10.11 10.11 5.62
C ARG A 21 -11.14 9.00 5.45
N ALA A 22 -11.85 8.95 4.32
CA ALA A 22 -12.80 7.89 4.02
C ALA A 22 -12.12 6.52 3.93
N VAL A 23 -10.98 6.43 3.23
CA VAL A 23 -10.18 5.19 3.11
C VAL A 23 -9.74 4.68 4.48
N ARG A 24 -9.27 5.57 5.37
CA ARG A 24 -8.92 5.19 6.75
C ARG A 24 -10.13 4.74 7.57
N ARG A 25 -11.30 5.37 7.41
CA ARG A 25 -12.55 4.92 8.07
C ARG A 25 -12.98 3.53 7.60
N ASN A 26 -12.72 3.19 6.35
CA ASN A 26 -13.01 1.89 5.77
C ASN A 26 -11.96 0.82 6.12
N GLY A 27 -11.04 1.08 7.07
CA GLY A 27 -10.00 0.12 7.47
C GLY A 27 -8.92 -0.10 6.41
N LYS A 28 -8.75 0.84 5.48
CA LYS A 28 -7.71 0.81 4.45
C LYS A 28 -6.66 1.89 4.71
N VAL A 29 -5.42 1.61 4.32
CA VAL A 29 -4.29 2.52 4.43
C VAL A 29 -4.03 3.16 3.06
N PRO A 30 -4.12 4.49 2.94
CA PRO A 30 -3.74 5.18 1.71
C PRO A 30 -2.22 5.17 1.52
N ALA A 31 -1.75 4.76 0.35
CA ALA A 31 -0.34 4.76 -0.04
C ALA A 31 -0.15 5.33 -1.47
N VAL A 32 1.09 5.62 -1.84
CA VAL A 32 1.47 6.14 -3.17
C VAL A 32 2.72 5.40 -3.63
N ILE A 33 2.68 4.83 -4.83
CA ILE A 33 3.84 4.25 -5.51
C ILE A 33 4.41 5.32 -6.43
N TYR A 34 5.72 5.52 -6.37
CA TYR A 34 6.45 6.41 -7.25
C TYR A 34 7.80 5.78 -7.58
N GLY A 35 8.38 6.16 -8.73
CA GLY A 35 9.65 5.64 -9.18
C GLY A 35 9.73 5.56 -10.70
N ASP A 36 10.93 5.28 -11.21
CA ASP A 36 11.17 4.97 -12.62
C ASP A 36 10.60 5.99 -13.64
N LYS A 37 10.58 7.28 -13.28
CA LYS A 37 9.98 8.37 -14.07
C LYS A 37 8.49 8.16 -14.44
N GLN A 38 7.82 7.22 -13.78
CA GLN A 38 6.40 6.95 -13.99
C GLN A 38 5.53 7.91 -13.18
N PRO A 39 4.30 8.18 -13.64
CA PRO A 39 3.36 8.99 -12.88
C PRO A 39 3.07 8.33 -11.52
N PRO A 40 2.96 9.11 -10.43
CA PRO A 40 2.70 8.56 -9.11
C PRO A 40 1.33 7.87 -9.07
N LEU A 41 1.31 6.63 -8.61
CA LEU A 41 0.10 5.81 -8.51
C LEU A 41 -0.43 5.85 -7.08
N ALA A 42 -1.62 6.43 -6.89
CA ALA A 42 -2.28 6.39 -5.59
C ALA A 42 -2.99 5.04 -5.40
N ILE A 43 -2.72 4.38 -4.29
CA ILE A 43 -3.28 3.06 -3.96
C ILE A 43 -3.86 3.02 -2.55
N ALA A 44 -4.79 2.10 -2.33
CA ALA A 44 -5.33 1.74 -1.03
C ALA A 44 -4.93 0.30 -0.73
N LEU A 45 -4.37 0.07 0.45
CA LEU A 45 -3.99 -1.24 0.95
C LEU A 45 -4.85 -1.59 2.17
N THR A 46 -5.12 -2.85 2.41
CA THR A 46 -5.87 -3.27 3.61
C THR A 46 -5.01 -3.08 4.87
N TYR A 47 -5.57 -2.46 5.92
CA TYR A 47 -4.84 -2.26 7.17
C TYR A 47 -4.35 -3.57 7.79
N LYS A 48 -5.21 -4.59 7.79
CA LYS A 48 -4.91 -5.91 8.37
C LYS A 48 -3.67 -6.54 7.73
N ASP A 49 -3.60 -6.55 6.40
CA ASP A 49 -2.50 -7.17 5.65
C ASP A 49 -1.17 -6.44 5.89
N ILE A 50 -1.20 -5.11 5.88
CA ILE A 50 -0.01 -4.30 6.19
C ILE A 50 0.41 -4.50 7.65
N TYR A 51 -0.54 -4.48 8.59
CA TYR A 51 -0.26 -4.58 10.01
C TYR A 51 0.49 -5.88 10.32
N TYR A 52 -0.01 -7.03 9.85
CA TYR A 52 0.69 -8.30 10.05
C TYR A 52 2.05 -8.34 9.35
N LYS A 53 2.18 -7.77 8.15
CA LYS A 53 3.44 -7.77 7.41
C LYS A 53 4.52 -6.89 8.06
N ILE A 54 4.15 -5.71 8.56
CA ILE A 54 5.08 -4.83 9.30
C ILE A 54 5.58 -5.52 10.58
N HIS A 55 4.69 -6.19 11.31
CA HIS A 55 5.03 -6.86 12.58
C HIS A 55 5.66 -8.25 12.39
N GLY A 56 5.49 -8.86 11.22
CA GLY A 56 6.06 -10.17 10.89
C GLY A 56 7.57 -10.17 10.63
N GLY A 57 8.19 -8.99 10.54
CA GLY A 57 9.62 -8.84 10.24
C GLY A 57 9.93 -8.90 8.74
N GLY A 58 11.07 -8.34 8.35
CA GLY A 58 11.53 -8.34 6.95
C GLY A 58 10.79 -7.37 6.00
N PHE A 59 9.79 -6.64 6.47
CA PHE A 59 9.00 -5.73 5.62
C PHE A 59 9.82 -4.67 4.88
N LEU A 60 10.87 -4.14 5.50
CA LEU A 60 11.74 -3.09 4.93
C LEU A 60 12.88 -3.63 4.07
N THR A 61 13.17 -4.94 4.14
CA THR A 61 14.30 -5.59 3.45
C THR A 61 13.84 -6.42 2.25
N THR A 62 12.55 -6.70 2.16
CA THR A 62 11.96 -7.61 1.19
C THR A 62 11.22 -6.84 0.09
N ILE A 63 11.42 -7.26 -1.16
CA ILE A 63 10.74 -6.67 -2.32
C ILE A 63 9.29 -7.18 -2.35
N ALA A 64 8.34 -6.26 -2.36
CA ALA A 64 6.92 -6.57 -2.49
C ALA A 64 6.45 -6.35 -3.93
N THR A 65 5.54 -7.22 -4.38
CA THR A 65 4.77 -7.05 -5.62
C THR A 65 3.36 -6.57 -5.27
N ILE A 66 2.85 -5.61 -6.04
CA ILE A 66 1.54 -4.95 -5.82
C ILE A 66 0.63 -5.21 -7.02
#